data_AF-A0A158KV76-F1
#
_entry.id   AF-A0A158KV76-F1
#
_cell.length_a   1.000
_cell.length_b   1.000
_cell.length_c   1.000
_cell.angle_alpha   90.00
_cell.angle_beta   90.00
_cell.angle_gamma   90.00
#
_symmetry.space_group_name_H-M   'P 1'
#
loop_
_entity.id
_entity.type
_entity.pdbx_description
1 polymer ?
#
loop_
_entity_poly.entity_id
_entity_poly.type
_entity_poly.pdbx_seq_one_letter_code
_entity_poly.pdbx_strand_id
1 'polypeptide(L)'
;MSTMFPQQYLPAQSAQVQNLFGALQAAFDGIEKLTALNLQVVKTSLAENQVIVEKAFATRSPQEFFELSSSVAKATAEKANLYGKQVKEIVSNMQSEAATTAKSQIAEYQREGQDVLNKLTKKPAPASNVIVAP
;
A
#
# COMPACT_ATOMS: atom_id res chain seq x y z
N MET A 1 23.21 -28.73 -29.20
CA MET A 1 22.47 -27.46 -29.39
C MET A 1 22.18 -26.88 -28.02
N SER A 2 22.95 -25.90 -27.58
CA SER A 2 22.69 -25.21 -26.31
C SER A 2 21.42 -24.41 -26.49
N THR A 3 20.31 -24.85 -25.89
CA THR A 3 19.12 -24.03 -25.75
C THR A 3 19.50 -22.84 -24.88
N MET A 4 19.84 -21.74 -25.55
CA MET A 4 19.94 -20.42 -24.96
C MET A 4 18.53 -20.07 -24.49
N PHE A 5 18.13 -20.56 -23.32
CA PHE A 5 17.15 -19.83 -22.52
C PHE A 5 17.84 -18.52 -22.19
N PRO A 6 17.42 -17.40 -22.79
CA PRO A 6 18.22 -16.21 -22.69
C PRO A 6 18.13 -15.77 -21.22
N GLN A 7 19.26 -15.77 -20.51
CA GLN A 7 19.37 -15.38 -19.09
C GLN A 7 18.71 -14.02 -18.78
N GLN A 8 18.47 -13.20 -19.80
CA GLN A 8 17.68 -11.96 -19.78
C GLN A 8 16.18 -12.14 -19.41
N TYR A 9 15.57 -13.33 -19.53
CA TYR A 9 14.15 -13.56 -19.20
C TYR A 9 13.90 -14.06 -17.77
N LEU A 10 14.90 -14.63 -17.10
CA LEU A 10 14.79 -15.10 -15.71
C LEU A 10 14.61 -13.94 -14.70
N PRO A 11 15.36 -12.82 -14.79
CA PRO A 11 15.17 -11.66 -13.91
C PRO A 11 13.82 -10.98 -14.14
N ALA A 12 13.37 -10.87 -15.39
CA ALA A 12 12.13 -10.19 -15.75
C ALA A 12 10.89 -10.91 -15.19
N GLN A 13 10.86 -12.26 -15.26
CA GLN A 13 9.78 -13.05 -14.65
C GLN A 13 9.80 -12.95 -13.12
N SER A 14 10.98 -12.96 -12.51
CA SER A 14 11.13 -12.86 -11.05
C SER A 14 10.59 -11.52 -10.50
N ALA A 15 10.87 -10.41 -11.20
CA ALA A 15 10.36 -9.09 -10.80
C ALA A 15 8.84 -8.96 -10.92
N GLN A 16 8.25 -9.54 -11.96
CA GLN A 16 6.78 -9.54 -12.14
C GLN A 16 6.08 -10.31 -11.00
N VAL A 17 6.66 -11.44 -10.58
CA VAL A 17 6.17 -12.23 -9.44
C VAL A 17 6.33 -11.45 -8.13
N GLN A 18 7.47 -10.79 -7.89
CA GLN A 18 7.68 -9.96 -6.70
C GLN A 18 6.71 -8.77 -6.62
N ASN A 19 6.45 -8.09 -7.74
CA ASN A 19 5.47 -7.01 -7.80
C ASN A 19 4.05 -7.50 -7.47
N LEU A 20 3.68 -8.69 -7.96
CA LEU A 20 2.39 -9.31 -7.63
C LEU A 20 2.28 -9.60 -6.12
N PHE A 21 3.31 -10.19 -5.51
CA PHE A 21 3.30 -10.47 -4.07
C PHE A 21 3.29 -9.20 -3.22
N GLY A 22 4.02 -8.14 -3.63
CA GLY A 22 3.97 -6.84 -2.96
C GLY A 22 2.58 -6.20 -3.05
N ALA A 23 1.93 -6.27 -4.21
CA ALA A 23 0.56 -5.78 -4.38
C ALA A 23 -0.46 -6.57 -3.54
N LEU A 24 -0.32 -7.90 -3.48
CA LEU A 24 -1.15 -8.75 -2.62
C LEU A 24 -0.94 -8.43 -1.14
N GLN A 25 0.30 -8.20 -0.71
CA GLN A 25 0.62 -7.85 0.67
C GLN A 25 -0.01 -6.50 1.05
N ALA A 26 0.13 -5.47 0.22
CA ALA A 26 -0.52 -4.17 0.42
C ALA A 26 -2.06 -4.29 0.45
N ALA A 27 -2.63 -5.17 -0.38
CA ALA A 27 -4.07 -5.42 -0.38
C ALA A 27 -4.55 -6.05 0.94
N PHE A 28 -3.84 -7.07 1.44
CA PHE A 28 -4.17 -7.71 2.72
C PHE A 28 -4.03 -6.75 3.90
N ASP A 29 -2.96 -5.96 3.95
CA ASP A 29 -2.78 -4.93 4.98
C ASP A 29 -3.91 -3.89 4.95
N GLY A 30 -4.34 -3.44 3.77
CA GLY A 30 -5.49 -2.54 3.67
C GLY A 30 -6.81 -3.19 4.10
N ILE A 31 -7.03 -4.47 3.83
CA ILE A 31 -8.21 -5.21 4.34
C ILE A 31 -8.18 -5.27 5.86
N GLU A 32 -7.03 -5.55 6.46
CA GLU A 32 -6.85 -5.56 7.91
C GLU A 32 -7.18 -4.20 8.51
N LYS A 33 -6.61 -3.11 7.96
CA LYS A 33 -6.86 -1.73 8.40
C LYS A 33 -8.33 -1.33 8.26
N LEU A 34 -8.98 -1.68 7.14
CA LEU A 34 -10.42 -1.42 6.94
C LEU A 34 -11.27 -2.19 7.94
N THR A 35 -10.92 -3.44 8.22
CA THR A 35 -11.64 -4.28 9.20
C THR A 35 -11.50 -3.71 10.60
N ALA A 36 -10.27 -3.34 11.00
CA ALA A 36 -9.98 -2.71 12.27
C ALA A 36 -10.74 -1.38 12.44
N LEU A 37 -10.75 -0.54 11.41
CA LEU A 37 -11.51 0.72 11.38
C LEU A 37 -13.01 0.48 11.57
N ASN A 38 -13.60 -0.44 10.81
CA ASN A 38 -15.03 -0.76 10.92
C ASN A 38 -15.39 -1.26 12.33
N LEU A 39 -14.56 -2.13 12.90
CA LEU A 39 -14.78 -2.62 14.26
C LEU A 39 -14.69 -1.50 15.30
N GLN A 40 -13.74 -0.57 15.13
CA GLN A 40 -13.60 0.61 15.99
C GLN A 40 -14.84 1.52 15.91
N VAL A 41 -15.35 1.77 14.70
CA VAL A 41 -16.56 2.58 14.47
C VAL A 41 -17.76 1.93 15.14
N VAL A 42 -17.97 0.62 14.94
CA VAL A 42 -19.08 -0.11 15.56
C VAL A 42 -19.02 -0.05 17.08
N LYS A 43 -17.85 -0.33 17.68
CA LYS A 43 -17.67 -0.27 19.14
C LYS A 43 -17.95 1.13 19.68
N THR A 44 -17.41 2.15 19.02
CA THR A 44 -17.62 3.55 19.40
C THR A 44 -19.08 3.95 19.28
N SER A 45 -19.74 3.63 18.16
CA SER A 45 -21.15 3.91 17.94
C SER A 45 -22.06 3.23 18.95
N LEU A 46 -21.74 2.01 19.40
CA LEU A 46 -22.51 1.33 20.44
C LEU A 46 -22.43 2.07 21.78
N ALA A 47 -21.22 2.45 22.21
CA ALA A 47 -21.01 3.21 23.45
C ALA A 47 -21.69 4.59 23.39
N GLU A 48 -21.62 5.26 22.25
CA GLU A 48 -22.26 6.55 22.04
C GLU A 48 -23.79 6.46 22.04
N ASN A 49 -24.35 5.42 21.42
CA ASN A 49 -25.80 5.19 21.43
C ASN A 49 -26.33 4.95 22.84
N GLN A 50 -25.58 4.25 23.69
CA GLN A 50 -25.95 4.12 25.10
C GLN A 50 -26.10 5.50 25.76
N VAL A 51 -25.10 6.38 25.58
CA VAL A 51 -25.13 7.75 26.11
C VAL A 51 -26.28 8.58 25.51
N ILE A 52 -26.57 8.42 24.22
CA ILE A 52 -27.68 9.12 23.55
C ILE A 52 -29.02 8.68 24.15
N VAL A 53 -29.22 7.38 24.36
CA VAL A 53 -30.43 6.83 24.97
C VAL A 53 -30.60 7.34 26.40
N GLU A 54 -29.55 7.31 27.22
CA GLU A 54 -29.56 7.86 28.58
C GLU A 54 -29.94 9.35 28.59
N LYS A 55 -29.35 10.15 27.68
CA LYS A 55 -29.69 11.58 27.54
C LYS A 55 -31.12 11.80 27.08
N ALA A 56 -31.62 10.99 26.14
CA ALA A 56 -32.98 11.11 25.64
C ALA A 56 -34.01 10.89 26.77
N PHE A 57 -33.80 9.87 27.62
CA PHE A 57 -34.66 9.62 28.79
C PHE A 57 -34.55 10.69 29.89
N ALA A 58 -33.43 11.41 29.96
CA ALA A 58 -33.22 12.48 30.93
C ALA A 58 -33.81 13.84 30.49
N THR A 59 -34.22 13.99 29.22
CA THR A 59 -34.83 15.23 28.73
C THR A 59 -36.16 15.53 29.42
N ARG A 60 -36.40 16.80 29.75
CA ARG A 60 -37.58 17.27 30.49
C ARG A 60 -38.54 18.08 29.63
N SER A 61 -38.14 18.42 28.41
CA SER A 61 -38.96 19.21 27.49
C SER A 61 -38.77 18.79 26.02
N PRO A 62 -39.75 19.06 25.15
CA PRO A 62 -39.59 18.87 23.70
C PRO A 62 -38.44 19.67 23.09
N GLN A 63 -38.13 20.84 23.64
CA GLN A 63 -37.02 21.69 23.21
C GLN A 63 -35.67 21.01 23.46
N GLU A 64 -35.45 20.47 24.67
CA GLU A 64 -34.22 19.72 25.00
C GLU A 64 -34.06 18.48 24.10
N PHE A 65 -35.15 17.80 23.76
CA PHE A 65 -35.12 16.66 22.84
C PHE A 65 -34.73 17.07 21.41
N PHE A 66 -35.22 18.21 20.92
CA PHE A 66 -34.86 18.73 19.60
C PHE A 66 -33.38 19.13 19.54
N GLU A 67 -32.88 19.79 20.59
CA GLU A 67 -31.45 20.13 20.72
C GLU A 67 -30.57 18.87 20.72
N LEU A 68 -30.96 17.84 21.47
CA LEU A 68 -30.29 16.54 21.48
C LEU A 68 -30.28 15.93 20.06
N SER A 69 -31.42 15.93 19.37
CA SER A 69 -31.56 15.38 18.01
C SER A 69 -30.65 16.11 17.01
N SER A 70 -30.62 17.44 17.08
CA SER A 70 -29.74 18.28 16.25
C SER A 70 -28.25 18.01 16.53
N SER A 71 -27.88 17.87 17.81
CA SER A 71 -26.51 17.53 18.22
C SER A 71 -26.07 16.16 17.68
N VAL A 72 -26.95 15.14 17.80
CA VAL A 72 -26.69 13.80 17.26
C VAL A 72 -26.54 13.82 15.75
N ALA A 73 -27.41 14.54 15.03
CA ALA A 73 -27.32 14.67 13.58
C ALA A 73 -25.99 15.31 13.14
N LYS A 74 -25.57 16.40 13.81
CA LYS A 74 -24.29 17.07 13.53
C LYS A 74 -23.10 16.13 13.78
N ALA A 75 -23.07 15.47 14.94
CA ALA A 75 -21.99 14.53 15.28
C ALA A 75 -21.92 13.35 14.30
N THR A 76 -23.07 12.86 13.83
CA THR A 76 -23.14 11.78 12.84
C THR A 76 -22.55 12.21 11.49
N ALA A 77 -22.86 13.43 11.04
CA ALA A 77 -22.30 13.97 9.80
C ALA A 77 -20.76 14.14 9.89
N GLU A 78 -20.26 14.65 11.01
CA GLU A 78 -18.81 14.78 11.27
C GLU A 78 -18.10 13.41 11.26
N LYS A 79 -18.69 12.40 11.90
CA LYS A 79 -18.16 11.03 11.92
C LYS A 79 -18.15 10.37 10.55
N ALA A 80 -19.20 10.55 9.76
CA ALA A 80 -19.26 10.02 8.40
C ALA A 80 -18.16 10.63 7.51
N ASN A 81 -17.93 11.94 7.62
CA ASN A 81 -16.84 12.62 6.92
C ASN A 81 -15.46 12.11 7.37
N LEU A 82 -15.26 11.94 8.69
CA LEU A 82 -14.00 11.40 9.22
C LEU A 82 -13.75 9.97 8.75
N TYR A 83 -14.76 9.10 8.83
CA TYR A 83 -14.68 7.73 8.33
C TYR A 83 -14.30 7.69 6.85
N GLY A 84 -14.94 8.53 6.02
CA GLY A 84 -14.59 8.65 4.60
C GLY A 84 -13.14 9.07 4.36
N LYS A 85 -12.61 10.01 5.16
CA LYS A 85 -11.19 10.41 5.11
C LYS A 85 -10.26 9.27 5.51
N GLN A 86 -10.58 8.53 6.57
CA GLN A 86 -9.78 7.40 7.03
C GLN A 86 -9.77 6.25 6.01
N VAL A 87 -10.91 5.93 5.40
CA VAL A 87 -10.98 4.96 4.30
C VAL A 87 -10.12 5.42 3.12
N LYS A 88 -10.22 6.69 2.72
CA LYS A 88 -9.41 7.25 1.64
C LYS A 88 -7.91 7.15 1.96
N GLU A 89 -7.52 7.42 3.20
CA GLU A 89 -6.12 7.31 3.66
C GLU A 89 -5.61 5.86 3.54
N ILE A 90 -6.39 4.88 4.02
CA ILE A 90 -6.04 3.45 3.90
C ILE A 90 -5.82 3.06 2.44
N VAL A 91 -6.76 3.42 1.55
CA VAL A 91 -6.65 3.12 0.12
C VAL A 91 -5.45 3.82 -0.52
N SER A 92 -5.17 5.07 -0.14
CA SER A 92 -4.03 5.82 -0.68
C SER A 92 -2.70 5.23 -0.23
N ASN A 93 -2.61 4.74 1.02
CA ASN A 93 -1.43 4.07 1.54
C ASN A 93 -1.17 2.74 0.82
N MET A 94 -2.21 1.95 0.59
CA MET A 94 -2.12 0.72 -0.22
C MET A 94 -1.55 0.99 -1.63
N GLN A 95 -2.00 2.05 -2.30
CA GLN A 95 -1.48 2.45 -3.62
C GLN A 95 -0.01 2.89 -3.54
N SER A 96 0.37 3.62 -2.50
CA SER A 96 1.73 4.09 -2.28
C SER A 96 2.71 2.94 -2.01
N GLU A 97 2.31 1.96 -1.20
CA GLU A 97 3.12 0.77 -0.88
C GLU A 97 3.34 -0.10 -2.12
N ALA A 98 2.30 -0.30 -2.94
CA ALA A 98 2.42 -0.97 -4.23
C ALA A 98 3.36 -0.22 -5.20
N ALA A 99 3.27 1.11 -5.25
CA ALA A 99 4.15 1.94 -6.09
C ALA A 99 5.62 1.95 -5.61
N THR A 100 5.84 1.87 -4.30
CA THR A 100 7.19 1.82 -3.70
C THR A 100 7.89 0.51 -4.06
N THR A 101 7.17 -0.60 -4.04
CA THR A 101 7.67 -1.90 -4.50
C THR A 101 8.16 -1.81 -5.95
N ALA A 102 7.38 -1.19 -6.84
CA ALA A 102 7.77 -0.99 -8.24
C ALA A 102 9.04 -0.10 -8.39
N LYS A 103 9.17 0.97 -7.59
CA LYS A 103 10.35 1.85 -7.62
C LYS A 103 11.62 1.15 -7.14
N SER A 104 11.51 0.34 -6.08
CA SER A 104 12.65 -0.40 -5.52
C SER A 104 13.28 -1.35 -6.54
N GLN A 105 12.45 -2.04 -7.34
CA GLN A 105 12.93 -2.93 -8.39
C GLN A 105 13.60 -2.19 -9.54
N ILE A 106 13.13 -1.00 -9.95
CA ILE A 106 13.82 -0.18 -10.96
C ILE A 106 15.22 0.20 -10.50
N ALA A 107 15.39 0.56 -9.22
CA ALA A 107 16.69 0.90 -8.66
C ALA A 107 17.62 -0.32 -8.62
N GLU A 108 17.11 -1.52 -8.32
CA GLU A 108 17.88 -2.76 -8.40
C GLU A 108 18.33 -3.07 -9.83
N TYR A 109 17.46 -2.93 -10.83
CA TYR A 109 17.82 -3.11 -12.24
C TYR A 109 18.90 -2.15 -12.71
N GLN A 110 18.83 -0.87 -12.31
CA GLN A 110 19.88 0.10 -12.62
C GLN A 110 21.21 -0.33 -12.00
N ARG A 111 21.19 -0.81 -10.75
CA ARG A 111 22.39 -1.29 -10.05
C ARG A 111 22.98 -2.54 -10.70
N GLU A 112 22.15 -3.51 -11.06
CA GLU A 112 22.58 -4.72 -11.78
C GLU A 112 23.15 -4.38 -13.17
N GLY A 113 22.51 -3.49 -13.92
CA GLY A 113 23.01 -3.03 -15.22
C GLY A 113 24.36 -2.34 -15.11
N GLN A 114 24.55 -1.50 -14.08
CA GLN A 114 25.83 -0.86 -13.78
C GLN A 114 26.90 -1.89 -13.40
N ASP A 115 26.55 -2.92 -12.63
CA ASP A 115 27.46 -3.99 -12.22
C ASP A 115 27.89 -4.87 -13.42
N VAL A 116 26.96 -5.18 -14.33
CA VAL A 116 27.27 -5.87 -15.60
C VAL A 116 28.21 -5.02 -16.46
N LEU A 117 27.92 -3.73 -16.63
CA LEU A 117 28.78 -2.81 -17.40
C LEU A 117 30.18 -2.70 -16.80
N ASN A 118 30.27 -2.62 -15.46
CA ASN A 118 31.53 -2.60 -14.72
C ASN A 118 32.30 -3.91 -14.87
N LYS A 119 31.62 -5.07 -14.89
CA LYS A 119 32.26 -6.38 -15.13
C LYS A 119 32.76 -6.52 -16.56
N LEU A 120 32.07 -5.94 -17.54
CA LEU A 120 32.49 -5.95 -18.94
C LEU A 120 33.69 -5.03 -19.19
N THR A 121 33.70 -3.83 -18.59
CA THR A 121 34.82 -2.87 -18.71
C THR A 121 36.06 -3.28 -17.92
N LYS A 122 35.91 -4.12 -16.88
CA LYS A 122 37.02 -4.69 -16.10
C LYS A 122 37.58 -6.00 -16.66
N LYS A 123 36.97 -6.61 -17.68
CA LYS A 123 37.60 -7.73 -18.40
C LYS A 123 38.60 -7.15 -19.41
N PRO A 124 39.88 -7.55 -19.38
CA PRO A 124 40.82 -7.12 -20.41
C PRO A 124 40.33 -7.61 -21.77
N ALA A 125 40.46 -6.77 -22.81
CA ALA A 125 40.25 -7.18 -24.19
C ALA A 125 41.07 -8.46 -24.46
N PRO A 126 40.55 -9.46 -25.18
CA PRO A 126 41.34 -10.62 -25.53
C PRO A 126 42.59 -10.11 -26.25
N ALA A 127 43.76 -10.37 -25.68
CA ALA A 127 45.02 -10.03 -26.29
C ALA A 127 45.03 -10.70 -27.67
N SER A 128 44.91 -9.90 -28.73
CA SER A 128 45.21 -10.36 -30.07
C SER A 128 46.68 -10.75 -30.06
N ASN A 129 46.95 -12.04 -29.95
CA ASN A 129 48.24 -12.60 -30.29
C ASN A 129 48.43 -12.36 -31.79
N VAL A 130 49.01 -11.22 -32.14
CA VAL A 130 49.63 -11.01 -33.45
C VAL A 130 50.82 -11.96 -33.48
N ILE A 131 50.63 -13.12 -34.10
CA ILE A 131 51.73 -13.98 -34.49
C ILE A 131 52.40 -13.29 -35.68
N VAL A 132 53.45 -12.51 -35.42
CA VAL A 132 54.42 -12.15 -36.47
C VAL A 132 55.39 -13.32 -36.56
N ALA A 133 55.34 -14.07 -37.66
CA ALA A 133 56.31 -15.11 -37.98
C ALA A 133 57.43 -14.52 -38.88
N PRO A 134 58.67 -15.03 -38.78
CA PRO A 134 59.87 -14.45 -39.41
C PRO A 134 59.97 -14.69 -40.93
#